data_AF-A0A1G6LFZ7-F1
#
_entry.id   AF-A0A1G6LFZ7-F1
#
_cell.length_a   1.000
_cell.length_b   1.000
_cell.length_c   1.000
_cell.angle_alpha   90.00
_cell.angle_beta   90.00
_cell.angle_gamma   90.00
#
_symmetry.space_group_name_H-M   'P 1'
#
loop_
_entity.id
_entity.type
_entity.pdbx_description
1 polymer ?
#
loop_
_entity_poly.entity_id
_entity_poly.type
_entity_poly.pdbx_seq_one_letter_code
_entity_poly.pdbx_strand_id
1 'polypeptide(L)'
;MYFFPRLKSWKWLVPIFVILALILYLFAGDPFGTRRAEQKDKIGFIILGDINEPGWNASHYQGIREAANEYGIDLLVRDKVTEHSGRCWNAVQDLAEEGCNLIYLCSYNYAPEVKDLINAHKKISFVTYSETVRLRNLTSCFVRMYQGVYIAGALAGLKTRSNVVGYVAAMPNPFVIQAINAFALGARRVNRNVKVVVAWTDAWADPEKERQNVQRLVNIAGADVISYYQDDHAVAEAADKMGVDFIGYNSELKGYSEHHLTDVYCHWGVFYRNILQSYLKGGLRDKQVFFLGLDNGVVALAPFSNAVPEEAKAKLKLLEEEIKSGLLIFSGEIYDVEGNLRCGAKESISDESLFTDMKWIVRGVEVLAHPNSIQ
;
A
#
# COMPACT_ATOMS: atom_id res chain seq x y z
N MET A 1 -82.86 15.34 38.02
CA MET A 1 -82.02 14.14 38.19
C MET A 1 -80.84 14.25 37.24
N TYR A 2 -79.71 14.82 37.67
CA TYR A 2 -78.41 14.67 37.01
C TYR A 2 -77.32 14.77 38.09
N PHE A 3 -76.69 13.63 38.34
CA PHE A 3 -75.59 13.44 39.29
C PHE A 3 -74.27 13.87 38.63
N PHE A 4 -73.56 14.85 39.18
CA PHE A 4 -72.16 15.10 38.87
C PHE A 4 -71.27 14.42 39.93
N PRO A 5 -70.35 13.52 39.56
CA PRO A 5 -69.41 12.97 40.53
C PRO A 5 -68.29 13.98 40.81
N ARG A 6 -68.06 14.27 42.09
CA ARG A 6 -66.89 14.99 42.58
C ARG A 6 -65.62 14.19 42.28
N LEU A 7 -64.81 14.67 41.34
CA LEU A 7 -63.45 14.18 41.10
C LEU A 7 -62.58 14.44 42.35
N LYS A 8 -62.34 13.38 43.12
CA LYS A 8 -61.31 13.31 44.16
C LYS A 8 -59.96 13.03 43.50
N SER A 9 -58.93 13.68 44.04
CA SER A 9 -57.49 13.39 43.93
C SER A 9 -56.69 13.99 42.77
N TRP A 10 -56.41 15.30 42.86
CA TRP A 10 -55.27 15.95 42.19
C TRP A 10 -53.89 15.53 42.72
N LYS A 11 -53.83 14.81 43.86
CA LYS A 11 -52.57 14.40 44.50
C LYS A 11 -51.71 13.44 43.68
N TRP A 12 -52.29 12.74 42.69
CA TRP A 12 -51.57 11.82 41.80
C TRP A 12 -51.04 12.49 40.52
N LEU A 13 -51.54 13.68 40.16
CA LEU A 13 -51.11 14.40 38.95
C LEU A 13 -49.82 15.19 39.16
N VAL A 14 -49.54 15.63 40.40
CA VAL A 14 -48.31 16.34 40.77
C VAL A 14 -47.05 15.49 40.51
N PRO A 15 -46.93 14.24 40.98
CA PRO A 15 -45.74 13.43 40.70
C PRO A 15 -45.58 13.10 39.21
N ILE A 16 -46.69 12.95 38.45
CA ILE A 16 -46.65 12.72 37.00
C ILE A 16 -46.10 13.95 36.26
N PHE A 17 -46.51 15.16 36.66
CA PHE A 17 -45.99 16.40 36.08
C PHE A 17 -44.50 16.62 36.40
N VAL A 18 -44.06 16.26 37.61
CA VAL A 18 -42.64 16.35 38.00
C VAL A 18 -41.78 15.35 37.21
N ILE A 19 -42.26 14.12 37.00
CA ILE A 19 -41.56 13.12 36.20
C ILE A 19 -41.49 13.54 34.72
N LEU A 20 -42.58 14.07 34.16
CA LEU A 20 -42.59 14.60 32.79
C LEU A 20 -41.65 15.81 32.63
N ALA A 21 -41.58 16.70 33.62
CA ALA A 21 -40.65 17.83 33.61
C ALA A 21 -39.18 17.39 33.71
N LEU A 22 -38.88 16.35 34.50
CA LEU A 22 -37.54 15.77 34.60
C LEU A 22 -37.13 15.03 33.31
N ILE A 23 -38.06 14.33 32.67
CA ILE A 23 -37.82 13.70 31.36
C ILE A 23 -37.58 14.78 30.30
N LEU A 24 -38.37 15.86 30.28
CA LEU A 24 -38.15 17.00 29.39
C LEU A 24 -36.81 17.70 29.66
N TYR A 25 -36.36 17.78 30.91
CA TYR A 25 -35.05 18.33 31.26
C TYR A 25 -33.88 17.40 30.84
N LEU A 26 -34.08 16.08 30.84
CA LEU A 26 -33.12 15.10 30.35
C LEU A 26 -33.05 15.03 28.81
N PHE A 27 -34.12 15.40 28.11
CA PHE A 27 -34.17 15.46 26.64
C PHE A 27 -33.94 16.86 26.05
N ALA A 28 -34.03 17.92 26.86
CA ALA A 28 -33.56 19.24 26.50
C ALA A 28 -32.03 19.26 26.61
N GLY A 29 -31.35 18.85 25.54
CA GLY A 29 -29.90 18.98 25.43
C GLY A 29 -29.44 20.38 25.85
N ASP A 30 -28.31 20.42 26.55
CA ASP A 30 -27.74 21.61 27.20
C ASP A 30 -27.80 22.85 26.28
N PRO A 31 -28.69 23.84 26.54
CA PRO A 31 -28.83 25.03 25.71
C PRO A 31 -27.62 25.97 25.85
N PHE A 32 -26.74 25.69 26.81
CA PHE A 32 -25.45 26.35 27.04
C PHE A 32 -24.26 25.44 26.73
N GLY A 33 -24.47 24.38 25.95
CA GLY A 33 -23.41 23.64 25.30
C GLY A 33 -22.57 24.63 24.50
N THR A 34 -21.49 25.12 25.11
CA THR A 34 -20.40 25.76 24.40
C THR A 34 -20.09 24.81 23.25
N ARG A 35 -20.38 25.23 22.01
CA ARG A 35 -19.71 24.63 20.86
C ARG A 35 -18.24 24.86 21.13
N ARG A 36 -17.60 23.90 21.80
CA ARG A 36 -16.17 23.73 21.77
C ARG A 36 -15.91 23.68 20.27
N ALA A 37 -15.34 24.76 19.73
CA ALA A 37 -14.91 24.77 18.34
C ALA A 37 -14.20 23.44 18.15
N GLU A 38 -14.72 22.60 17.26
CA GLU A 38 -14.25 21.24 17.05
C GLU A 38 -12.75 21.38 16.81
N GLN A 39 -11.95 21.02 17.82
CA GLN A 39 -10.53 21.26 17.79
C GLN A 39 -10.03 20.30 16.73
N LYS A 40 -9.76 20.82 15.54
CA LYS A 40 -9.29 20.02 14.42
C LYS A 40 -8.09 19.20 14.88
N ASP A 41 -8.14 17.90 14.56
CA ASP A 41 -6.97 17.06 14.74
C ASP A 41 -5.81 17.65 13.95
N LYS A 42 -4.62 17.66 14.57
CA LYS A 42 -3.39 18.07 13.93
C LYS A 42 -2.51 16.86 13.73
N ILE A 43 -2.08 16.62 12.50
CA ILE A 43 -1.19 15.52 12.17
C ILE A 43 0.13 16.04 11.61
N GLY A 44 1.21 15.41 12.01
CA GLY A 44 2.55 15.68 11.51
C GLY A 44 2.94 14.71 10.40
N PHE A 45 3.64 15.19 9.38
CA PHE A 45 4.19 14.38 8.29
C PHE A 45 5.64 14.74 8.04
N ILE A 46 6.52 13.76 8.24
CA ILE A 46 7.97 13.91 8.10
C ILE A 46 8.41 13.11 6.87
N ILE A 47 9.10 13.74 5.92
CA ILE A 47 9.54 13.10 4.67
C ILE A 47 10.97 13.52 4.27
N LEU A 48 11.67 12.60 3.60
CA LEU A 48 13.10 12.69 3.29
C LEU A 48 13.44 13.78 2.28
N GLY A 49 12.74 13.81 1.15
CA GLY A 49 13.02 14.74 0.05
C GLY A 49 12.14 15.98 0.07
N ASP A 50 12.21 16.75 -1.02
CA ASP A 50 11.28 17.86 -1.25
C ASP A 50 9.89 17.29 -1.59
N ILE A 51 8.83 17.87 -1.03
CA ILE A 51 7.46 17.41 -1.30
C ILE A 51 7.01 17.58 -2.76
N ASN A 52 7.74 18.34 -3.57
CA ASN A 52 7.48 18.48 -5.01
C ASN A 52 8.41 17.62 -5.86
N GLU A 53 9.34 16.88 -5.24
CA GLU A 53 10.22 15.95 -5.94
C GLU A 53 9.38 14.78 -6.50
N PRO A 54 9.40 14.56 -7.84
CA PRO A 54 8.63 13.48 -8.46
C PRO A 54 8.96 12.10 -7.88
N GLY A 55 8.02 11.17 -8.00
CA GLY A 55 8.16 9.81 -7.47
C GLY A 55 7.65 9.71 -6.03
N TRP A 56 8.42 9.08 -5.14
CA TRP A 56 8.02 8.78 -3.76
C TRP A 56 7.55 10.02 -3.00
N ASN A 57 8.35 11.09 -2.98
CA ASN A 57 8.09 12.23 -2.10
C ASN A 57 6.79 12.97 -2.46
N ALA A 58 6.64 13.36 -3.73
CA ALA A 58 5.42 14.03 -4.21
C ALA A 58 4.17 13.14 -4.08
N SER A 59 4.27 11.86 -4.40
CA SER A 59 3.12 10.95 -4.36
C SER A 59 2.60 10.74 -2.92
N HIS A 60 3.50 10.58 -1.96
CA HIS A 60 3.13 10.45 -0.55
C HIS A 60 2.56 11.75 0.01
N TYR A 61 3.20 12.89 -0.27
CA TYR A 61 2.71 14.19 0.18
C TYR A 61 1.30 14.49 -0.40
N GLN A 62 1.10 14.26 -1.69
CA GLN A 62 -0.21 14.43 -2.31
C GLN A 62 -1.25 13.56 -1.64
N GLY A 63 -0.95 12.27 -1.44
CA GLY A 63 -1.88 11.32 -0.82
C GLY A 63 -2.30 11.71 0.60
N ILE A 64 -1.34 12.09 1.47
CA ILE A 64 -1.67 12.47 2.85
C ILE A 64 -2.41 13.81 2.90
N ARG A 65 -2.05 14.75 2.02
CA ARG A 65 -2.73 16.05 1.91
C ARG A 65 -4.19 15.88 1.49
N GLU A 66 -4.44 15.06 0.48
CA GLU A 66 -5.81 14.76 0.02
C GLU A 66 -6.64 14.10 1.13
N ALA A 67 -6.08 13.10 1.81
CA ALA A 67 -6.76 12.41 2.90
C ALA A 67 -7.02 13.34 4.11
N ALA A 68 -6.05 14.17 4.50
CA ALA A 68 -6.22 15.13 5.59
C ALA A 68 -7.31 16.17 5.27
N ASN A 69 -7.31 16.69 4.04
CA ASN A 69 -8.34 17.62 3.58
C ASN A 69 -9.75 16.99 3.61
N GLU A 70 -9.89 15.72 3.18
CA GLU A 70 -11.18 15.01 3.19
C GLU A 70 -11.76 14.91 4.61
N TYR A 71 -10.92 14.71 5.62
CA TYR A 71 -11.34 14.62 7.02
C TYR A 71 -11.30 15.95 7.78
N GLY A 72 -10.93 17.06 7.12
CA GLY A 72 -10.83 18.37 7.78
C GLY A 72 -9.72 18.48 8.82
N ILE A 73 -8.68 17.66 8.69
CA ILE A 73 -7.52 17.57 9.60
C ILE A 73 -6.44 18.58 9.18
N ASP A 74 -5.83 19.24 10.15
CA ASP A 74 -4.72 20.16 9.91
C ASP A 74 -3.40 19.38 9.75
N LEU A 75 -2.80 19.44 8.56
CA LEU A 75 -1.56 18.74 8.21
C LEU A 75 -0.34 19.68 8.37
N LEU A 76 0.60 19.29 9.24
CA LEU A 76 1.89 19.97 9.42
C LEU A 76 3.00 19.11 8.81
N VAL A 77 3.80 19.71 7.92
CA VAL A 77 4.81 18.99 7.14
C VAL A 77 6.23 19.42 7.53
N ARG A 78 7.15 18.45 7.56
CA ARG A 78 8.60 18.65 7.60
C ARG A 78 9.20 17.84 6.45
N ASP A 79 9.65 18.54 5.41
CA ASP A 79 10.31 17.94 4.25
C ASP A 79 11.83 18.15 4.33
N LYS A 80 12.59 17.52 3.42
CA LYS A 80 14.06 17.60 3.40
C LYS A 80 14.71 17.15 4.71
N VAL A 81 14.09 16.17 5.37
CA VAL A 81 14.53 15.63 6.66
C VAL A 81 15.51 14.48 6.40
N THR A 82 16.79 14.82 6.21
CA THR A 82 17.83 13.81 5.96
C THR A 82 17.94 12.81 7.11
N GLU A 83 17.91 11.52 6.79
CA GLU A 83 18.14 10.43 7.74
C GLU A 83 19.51 10.52 8.40
N HIS A 84 19.62 10.03 9.63
CA HIS A 84 20.86 9.97 10.42
C HIS A 84 21.55 11.32 10.66
N SER A 85 20.86 12.43 10.40
CA SER A 85 21.38 13.78 10.61
C SER A 85 20.83 14.44 11.88
N GLY A 86 20.02 13.74 12.67
CA GLY A 86 19.30 14.28 13.82
C GLY A 86 18.12 15.19 13.45
N ARG A 87 17.88 15.43 12.15
CA ARG A 87 16.76 16.26 11.69
C ARG A 87 15.41 15.61 11.96
N CYS A 88 15.32 14.28 11.89
CA CYS A 88 14.09 13.55 12.20
C CYS A 88 13.71 13.74 13.68
N TRP A 89 14.69 13.67 14.58
CA TRP A 89 14.48 13.93 16.01
C TRP A 89 13.88 15.31 16.26
N ASN A 90 14.49 16.36 15.70
CA ASN A 90 14.00 17.73 15.87
C ASN A 90 12.59 17.90 15.27
N ALA A 91 12.35 17.36 14.08
CA ALA A 91 11.04 17.41 13.43
C ALA A 91 9.94 16.75 14.29
N VAL A 92 10.23 15.61 14.94
CA VAL A 92 9.28 14.96 15.85
C VAL A 92 9.00 15.83 17.08
N GLN A 93 10.03 16.46 17.67
CA GLN A 93 9.84 17.36 18.81
C GLN A 93 8.99 18.57 18.45
N ASP A 94 9.33 19.27 17.36
CA ASP A 94 8.59 20.45 16.88
C ASP A 94 7.10 20.12 16.67
N LEU A 95 6.81 19.02 15.97
CA LEU A 95 5.45 18.58 15.70
C LEU A 95 4.69 18.20 16.98
N ALA A 96 5.37 17.60 17.96
CA ALA A 96 4.79 17.30 19.26
C ALA A 96 4.45 18.59 20.04
N GLU A 97 5.33 19.60 20.02
CA GLU A 97 5.12 20.91 20.64
C GLU A 97 3.99 21.71 19.97
N GLU A 98 3.86 21.60 18.64
CA GLU A 98 2.78 22.21 17.85
C GLU A 98 1.41 21.53 18.05
N GLY A 99 1.39 20.44 18.82
CA GLY A 99 0.19 19.75 19.27
C GLY A 99 -0.29 18.65 18.34
N CYS A 100 0.59 18.07 17.51
CA CYS A 100 0.23 16.91 16.70
C CYS A 100 -0.11 15.70 17.59
N ASN A 101 -1.22 15.03 17.26
CA ASN A 101 -1.68 13.84 17.97
C ASN A 101 -1.42 12.53 17.20
N LEU A 102 -1.04 12.66 15.92
CA LEU A 102 -0.52 11.63 15.05
C LEU A 102 0.68 12.17 14.27
N ILE A 103 1.78 11.41 14.20
CA ILE A 103 2.97 11.77 13.40
C ILE A 103 3.32 10.61 12.48
N TYR A 104 3.40 10.90 11.18
CA TYR A 104 3.84 9.98 10.15
C TYR A 104 5.33 10.15 9.88
N LEU A 105 6.07 9.05 10.01
CA LEU A 105 7.49 8.92 9.74
C LEU A 105 7.66 8.27 8.36
N CYS A 106 7.67 9.09 7.30
CA CYS A 106 7.64 8.65 5.90
C CYS A 106 9.02 8.26 5.35
N SER A 107 9.78 7.49 6.13
CA SER A 107 10.99 6.81 5.68
C SER A 107 11.27 5.58 6.53
N TYR A 108 11.95 4.60 5.95
CA TYR A 108 12.27 3.34 6.61
C TYR A 108 13.17 3.53 7.84
N ASN A 109 14.15 4.46 7.82
CA ASN A 109 15.08 4.60 8.93
C ASN A 109 14.62 5.55 10.05
N TYR A 110 13.51 6.27 9.87
CA TYR A 110 13.06 7.27 10.85
C TYR A 110 12.60 6.68 12.18
N ALA A 111 11.78 5.62 12.17
CA ALA A 111 11.33 5.02 13.43
C ALA A 111 12.49 4.47 14.28
N PRO A 112 13.49 3.76 13.71
CA PRO A 112 14.74 3.45 14.41
C PRO A 112 15.45 4.66 15.01
N GLU A 113 15.58 5.74 14.24
CA GLU A 113 16.31 6.95 14.64
C GLU A 113 15.66 7.65 15.85
N VAL A 114 14.31 7.65 15.93
CA VAL A 114 13.56 8.41 16.94
C VAL A 114 12.78 7.53 17.93
N LYS A 115 13.09 6.24 18.04
CA LYS A 115 12.35 5.28 18.90
C LYS A 115 12.20 5.74 20.36
N ASP A 116 13.20 6.43 20.90
CA ASP A 116 13.18 6.92 22.28
C ASP A 116 12.19 8.08 22.45
N LEU A 117 12.07 8.98 21.45
CA LEU A 117 11.03 10.01 21.42
C LEU A 117 9.64 9.39 21.27
N ILE A 118 9.47 8.42 20.38
CA ILE A 118 8.21 7.72 20.19
C ILE A 118 7.73 7.16 21.54
N ASN A 119 8.62 6.48 22.28
CA ASN A 119 8.31 5.91 23.59
C ASN A 119 8.04 6.98 24.68
N ALA A 120 8.70 8.14 24.61
CA ALA A 120 8.45 9.26 25.51
C ALA A 120 7.07 9.90 25.26
N HIS A 121 6.63 10.02 24.01
CA HIS A 121 5.37 10.64 23.61
C HIS A 121 4.19 9.67 23.58
N LYS A 122 3.87 9.03 24.71
CA LYS A 122 2.81 7.99 24.84
C LYS A 122 1.40 8.42 24.39
N LYS A 123 1.14 9.72 24.34
CA LYS A 123 -0.15 10.28 23.90
C LYS A 123 -0.23 10.53 22.40
N ILE A 124 0.90 10.57 21.70
CA ILE A 124 0.97 10.73 20.25
C ILE A 124 0.99 9.34 19.61
N SER A 125 0.17 9.15 18.59
CA SER A 125 0.25 7.96 17.72
C SER A 125 1.32 8.20 16.66
N PHE A 126 2.09 7.17 16.33
CA PHE A 126 3.11 7.23 15.29
C PHE A 126 2.81 6.19 14.23
N VAL A 127 3.09 6.54 12.98
CA VAL A 127 3.01 5.63 11.83
C VAL A 127 4.35 5.61 11.11
N THR A 128 4.81 4.44 10.69
CA THR A 128 6.07 4.27 9.96
C THR A 128 5.94 3.23 8.84
N TYR A 129 6.93 3.18 7.95
CA TYR A 129 7.09 2.14 6.93
C TYR A 129 8.14 1.08 7.32
N SER A 130 8.56 1.05 8.59
CA SER A 130 9.58 0.12 9.07
C SER A 130 9.01 -0.89 10.05
N GLU A 131 9.45 -2.14 9.95
CA GLU A 131 9.15 -3.25 10.85
C GLU A 131 10.16 -3.41 11.99
N THR A 132 11.28 -2.67 11.91
CA THR A 132 12.45 -2.88 12.78
C THR A 132 12.23 -2.41 14.22
N VAL A 133 11.20 -1.59 14.45
CA VAL A 133 10.83 -1.06 15.76
C VAL A 133 9.38 -1.42 16.06
N ARG A 134 9.14 -1.99 17.25
CA ARG A 134 7.79 -2.26 17.77
C ARG A 134 7.60 -1.53 19.09
N LEU A 135 6.67 -0.56 19.09
CA LEU A 135 6.30 0.23 20.26
C LEU A 135 4.79 0.34 20.35
N ARG A 136 4.26 0.53 21.57
CA ARG A 136 2.81 0.53 21.82
C ARG A 136 2.05 1.61 21.06
N ASN A 137 2.69 2.74 20.77
CA ASN A 137 2.12 3.87 20.06
C ASN A 137 2.72 4.05 18.66
N LEU A 138 3.32 2.99 18.09
CA LEU A 138 3.84 2.96 16.73
C LEU A 138 3.14 1.87 15.92
N THR A 139 2.63 2.24 14.76
CA THR A 139 2.03 1.32 13.79
C THR A 139 2.85 1.31 12.50
N SER A 140 3.39 0.15 12.12
CA SER A 140 4.07 -0.04 10.84
C SER A 140 3.03 -0.29 9.76
N CYS A 141 3.07 0.43 8.65
CA CYS A 141 2.14 0.28 7.53
C CYS A 141 2.89 -0.24 6.30
N PHE A 142 2.35 -1.28 5.67
CA PHE A 142 2.94 -1.90 4.47
C PHE A 142 1.88 -2.09 3.40
N VAL A 143 2.31 -1.98 2.15
CA VAL A 143 1.45 -2.16 0.98
C VAL A 143 1.73 -3.52 0.36
N ARG A 144 0.68 -4.33 0.19
CA ARG A 144 0.75 -5.64 -0.46
C ARG A 144 0.84 -5.50 -1.99
N MET A 145 1.80 -4.74 -2.49
CA MET A 145 2.00 -4.49 -3.93
C MET A 145 2.07 -5.80 -4.73
N TYR A 146 2.62 -6.84 -4.12
CA TYR A 146 2.68 -8.20 -4.66
C TYR A 146 1.32 -8.75 -5.11
N GLN A 147 0.20 -8.30 -4.54
CA GLN A 147 -1.14 -8.72 -4.97
C GLN A 147 -1.46 -8.23 -6.38
N GLY A 148 -1.17 -6.96 -6.68
CA GLY A 148 -1.33 -6.41 -8.03
C GLY A 148 -0.31 -7.01 -9.00
N VAL A 149 0.93 -7.19 -8.54
CA VAL A 149 2.02 -7.80 -9.33
C VAL A 149 1.70 -9.25 -9.69
N TYR A 150 1.02 -10.01 -8.82
CA TYR A 150 0.54 -11.36 -9.14
C TYR A 150 -0.47 -11.35 -10.29
N ILE A 151 -1.43 -10.41 -10.28
CA ILE A 151 -2.39 -10.26 -11.37
C ILE A 151 -1.69 -9.81 -12.65
N ALA A 152 -0.70 -8.91 -12.56
CA ALA A 152 0.14 -8.54 -13.70
C ALA A 152 0.91 -9.74 -14.28
N GLY A 153 1.43 -10.62 -13.42
CA GLY A 153 2.03 -11.88 -13.84
C GLY A 153 1.05 -12.75 -14.62
N ALA A 154 -0.17 -12.93 -14.10
CA ALA A 154 -1.22 -13.66 -14.79
C ALA A 154 -1.58 -13.02 -16.14
N LEU A 155 -1.64 -11.68 -16.23
CA LEU A 155 -1.85 -11.00 -17.50
C LEU A 155 -0.73 -11.30 -18.49
N ALA A 156 0.54 -11.21 -18.06
CA ALA A 156 1.68 -11.53 -18.91
C ALA A 156 1.66 -12.98 -19.39
N GLY A 157 1.33 -13.93 -18.51
CA GLY A 157 1.18 -15.35 -18.85
C GLY A 157 0.04 -15.65 -19.83
N LEU A 158 -1.06 -14.88 -19.78
CA LEU A 158 -2.17 -14.95 -20.73
C LEU A 158 -1.84 -14.29 -22.08
N LYS A 159 -0.92 -13.31 -22.08
CA LYS A 159 -0.59 -12.51 -23.27
C LYS A 159 0.57 -13.03 -24.08
N THR A 160 1.57 -13.61 -23.42
CA THR A 160 2.78 -14.12 -24.09
C THR A 160 2.43 -15.16 -25.15
N ARG A 161 3.11 -15.05 -26.29
CA ARG A 161 3.09 -16.01 -27.40
C ARG A 161 4.37 -16.86 -27.41
N SER A 162 5.49 -16.30 -26.94
CA SER A 162 6.78 -17.00 -26.83
C SER A 162 6.86 -17.93 -25.61
N ASN A 163 5.93 -17.79 -24.65
CA ASN A 163 6.05 -18.34 -23.30
C ASN A 163 7.26 -17.81 -22.52
N VAL A 164 7.82 -16.67 -22.92
CA VAL A 164 8.88 -15.98 -22.18
C VAL A 164 8.43 -14.57 -21.85
N VAL A 165 8.46 -14.23 -20.57
CA VAL A 165 8.13 -12.88 -20.07
C VAL A 165 9.32 -12.31 -19.33
N GLY A 166 9.56 -11.02 -19.50
CA GLY A 166 10.69 -10.32 -18.91
C GLY A 166 10.30 -9.49 -17.70
N TYR A 167 11.17 -9.42 -16.70
CA TYR A 167 10.98 -8.62 -15.50
C TYR A 167 12.25 -7.85 -15.17
N VAL A 168 12.21 -6.51 -15.24
CA VAL A 168 13.35 -5.67 -14.82
C VAL A 168 13.20 -5.34 -13.34
N ALA A 169 14.21 -5.67 -12.54
CA ALA A 169 14.15 -5.55 -11.09
C ALA A 169 15.25 -4.61 -10.56
N ALA A 170 14.91 -3.81 -9.55
CA ALA A 170 15.81 -2.86 -8.90
C ALA A 170 16.96 -3.56 -8.13
N MET A 171 16.73 -3.86 -6.84
CA MET A 171 17.74 -4.39 -5.93
C MET A 171 17.22 -5.65 -5.21
N PRO A 172 18.09 -6.62 -4.84
CA PRO A 172 17.67 -7.88 -4.24
C PRO A 172 17.32 -7.74 -2.75
N ASN A 173 16.18 -7.12 -2.47
CA ASN A 173 15.60 -7.01 -1.12
C ASN A 173 14.25 -7.75 -1.03
N PRO A 174 13.69 -7.97 0.17
CA PRO A 174 12.45 -8.73 0.33
C PRO A 174 11.27 -8.21 -0.51
N PHE A 175 11.09 -6.90 -0.63
CA PHE A 175 10.01 -6.30 -1.42
C PHE A 175 10.12 -6.65 -2.91
N VAL A 176 11.32 -6.52 -3.48
CA VAL A 176 11.55 -6.79 -4.91
C VAL A 176 11.51 -8.29 -5.20
N ILE A 177 12.07 -9.12 -4.32
CA ILE A 177 12.01 -10.58 -4.45
C ILE A 177 10.57 -11.08 -4.33
N GLN A 178 9.78 -10.51 -3.41
CA GLN A 178 8.35 -10.78 -3.27
C GLN A 178 7.59 -10.42 -4.55
N ALA A 179 7.88 -9.28 -5.16
CA ALA A 179 7.26 -8.89 -6.42
C ALA A 179 7.61 -9.87 -7.56
N ILE A 180 8.89 -10.24 -7.72
CA ILE A 180 9.33 -11.25 -8.71
C ILE A 180 8.58 -12.57 -8.51
N ASN A 181 8.54 -13.06 -7.28
CA ASN A 181 7.90 -14.33 -6.98
C ASN A 181 6.40 -14.28 -7.24
N ALA A 182 5.73 -13.18 -6.84
CA ALA A 182 4.31 -12.99 -7.11
C ALA A 182 4.02 -12.94 -8.61
N PHE A 183 4.81 -12.20 -9.39
CA PHE A 183 4.69 -12.14 -10.84
C PHE A 183 4.83 -13.54 -11.47
N ALA A 184 5.85 -14.30 -11.07
CA ALA A 184 6.10 -15.62 -11.59
C ALA A 184 5.01 -16.64 -11.22
N LEU A 185 4.54 -16.62 -9.97
CA LEU A 185 3.43 -17.46 -9.52
C LEU A 185 2.13 -17.12 -10.29
N GLY A 186 1.86 -15.84 -10.50
CA GLY A 186 0.71 -15.36 -11.29
C GLY A 186 0.77 -15.81 -12.74
N ALA A 187 1.93 -15.64 -13.40
CA ALA A 187 2.13 -16.08 -14.78
C ALA A 187 1.91 -17.60 -14.92
N ARG A 188 2.49 -18.38 -14.00
CA ARG A 188 2.38 -19.85 -14.01
C ARG A 188 1.00 -20.37 -13.63
N ARG A 189 0.19 -19.59 -12.90
CA ARG A 189 -1.19 -19.93 -12.54
C ARG A 189 -2.07 -20.14 -13.77
N VAL A 190 -1.82 -19.36 -14.82
CA VAL A 190 -2.61 -19.32 -16.06
C VAL A 190 -1.87 -19.96 -17.25
N ASN A 191 -0.54 -19.96 -17.24
CA ASN A 191 0.29 -20.58 -18.26
C ASN A 191 1.43 -21.38 -17.62
N ARG A 192 1.28 -22.71 -17.51
CA ARG A 192 2.28 -23.57 -16.86
C ARG A 192 3.63 -23.65 -17.59
N ASN A 193 3.66 -23.28 -18.87
CA ASN A 193 4.86 -23.33 -19.71
C ASN A 193 5.63 -22.02 -19.71
N VAL A 194 5.08 -20.96 -19.11
CA VAL A 194 5.75 -19.66 -19.08
C VAL A 194 7.05 -19.72 -18.29
N LYS A 195 8.06 -19.06 -18.83
CA LYS A 195 9.34 -18.80 -18.23
C LYS A 195 9.45 -17.31 -17.93
N VAL A 196 9.77 -16.97 -16.69
CA VAL A 196 9.98 -15.58 -16.27
C VAL A 196 11.48 -15.33 -16.22
N VAL A 197 11.96 -14.32 -16.93
CA VAL A 197 13.37 -13.97 -16.98
C VAL A 197 13.57 -12.61 -16.32
N VAL A 198 14.38 -12.57 -15.27
CA VAL A 198 14.65 -11.38 -14.46
C VAL A 198 15.98 -10.77 -14.86
N ALA A 199 16.03 -9.44 -15.00
CA ALA A 199 17.27 -8.69 -15.16
C ALA A 199 17.39 -7.61 -14.08
N TRP A 200 18.49 -7.64 -13.33
CA TRP A 200 18.76 -6.70 -12.24
C TRP A 200 19.46 -5.43 -12.73
N THR A 201 19.06 -4.26 -12.22
CA THR A 201 19.75 -2.98 -12.45
C THR A 201 20.70 -2.61 -11.31
N ASP A 202 20.46 -3.18 -10.12
CA ASP A 202 21.11 -2.82 -8.86
C ASP A 202 20.91 -1.35 -8.47
N ALA A 203 19.80 -0.75 -8.92
CA ALA A 203 19.42 0.63 -8.67
C ALA A 203 17.90 0.79 -8.77
N TRP A 204 17.32 1.69 -7.98
CA TRP A 204 15.89 2.02 -8.02
C TRP A 204 15.48 2.85 -9.24
N ALA A 205 16.44 3.59 -9.82
CA ALA A 205 16.29 4.33 -11.07
C ALA A 205 17.67 4.40 -11.74
N ASP A 206 17.80 3.75 -12.90
CA ASP A 206 18.96 3.86 -13.80
C ASP A 206 18.45 3.64 -15.23
N PRO A 207 17.91 4.69 -15.88
CA PRO A 207 17.27 4.57 -17.18
C PRO A 207 18.15 3.92 -18.24
N GLU A 208 19.47 4.06 -18.14
CA GLU A 208 20.40 3.44 -19.08
C GLU A 208 20.46 1.92 -18.89
N LYS A 209 20.68 1.44 -17.66
CA LYS A 209 20.65 -0.01 -17.39
C LYS A 209 19.27 -0.61 -17.62
N GLU A 210 18.20 0.12 -17.32
CA GLU A 210 16.83 -0.33 -17.56
C GLU A 210 16.58 -0.58 -19.04
N ARG A 211 16.90 0.38 -19.92
CA ARG A 211 16.82 0.21 -21.38
C ARG A 211 17.66 -0.96 -21.87
N GLN A 212 18.89 -1.08 -21.39
CA GLN A 212 19.77 -2.20 -21.73
C GLN A 212 19.18 -3.55 -21.30
N ASN A 213 18.60 -3.63 -20.11
CA ASN A 213 17.97 -4.86 -19.62
C ASN A 213 16.73 -5.23 -20.44
N VAL A 214 15.89 -4.27 -20.85
CA VAL A 214 14.79 -4.55 -21.79
C VAL A 214 15.30 -5.12 -23.09
N GLN A 215 16.30 -4.47 -23.71
CA GLN A 215 16.89 -4.95 -24.96
C GLN A 215 17.39 -6.39 -24.85
N ARG A 216 18.01 -6.74 -23.71
CA ARG A 216 18.55 -8.08 -23.45
C ARG A 216 17.45 -9.10 -23.19
N LEU A 217 16.42 -8.75 -22.41
CA LEU A 217 15.27 -9.61 -22.16
C LEU A 217 14.56 -9.96 -23.48
N VAL A 218 14.39 -8.99 -24.37
CA VAL A 218 13.75 -9.22 -25.66
C VAL A 218 14.66 -9.98 -26.62
N ASN A 219 15.89 -9.50 -26.87
CA ASN A 219 16.74 -10.07 -27.94
C ASN A 219 17.43 -11.38 -27.57
N ILE A 220 17.76 -11.57 -26.29
CA ILE A 220 18.53 -12.75 -25.84
C ILE A 220 17.58 -13.80 -25.27
N ALA A 221 16.68 -13.38 -24.38
CA ALA A 221 15.76 -14.32 -23.74
C ALA A 221 14.49 -14.59 -24.56
N GLY A 222 14.14 -13.73 -25.52
CA GLY A 222 12.94 -13.88 -26.34
C GLY A 222 11.66 -13.44 -25.63
N ALA A 223 11.77 -12.55 -24.65
CA ALA A 223 10.61 -12.03 -23.92
C ALA A 223 9.72 -11.18 -24.85
N ASP A 224 8.41 -11.46 -24.83
CA ASP A 224 7.42 -10.73 -25.63
C ASP A 224 6.37 -9.97 -24.79
N VAL A 225 6.49 -10.06 -23.46
CA VAL A 225 5.80 -9.18 -22.50
C VAL A 225 6.81 -8.75 -21.43
N ILE A 226 6.88 -7.46 -21.14
CA ILE A 226 7.79 -6.88 -20.14
C ILE A 226 7.00 -6.27 -18.97
N SER A 227 7.45 -6.52 -17.74
CA SER A 227 7.05 -5.74 -16.57
C SER A 227 8.29 -5.42 -15.72
N TYR A 228 8.12 -4.66 -14.64
CA TYR A 228 9.24 -4.19 -13.86
C TYR A 228 8.87 -3.77 -12.44
N TYR A 229 9.90 -3.57 -11.62
CA TYR A 229 9.83 -2.94 -10.30
C TYR A 229 10.96 -1.92 -10.19
N GLN A 230 10.68 -0.69 -10.63
CA GLN A 230 11.57 0.48 -10.64
C GLN A 230 10.75 1.72 -10.23
N ASP A 231 11.44 2.81 -9.87
CA ASP A 231 10.79 4.06 -9.47
C ASP A 231 10.32 4.90 -10.67
N ASP A 232 10.94 4.73 -11.84
CA ASP A 232 10.64 5.46 -13.08
C ASP A 232 10.04 4.58 -14.19
N HIS A 233 9.81 5.17 -15.37
CA HIS A 233 9.12 4.54 -16.50
C HIS A 233 10.05 4.14 -17.66
N ALA A 234 11.37 4.18 -17.49
CA ALA A 234 12.31 3.91 -18.59
C ALA A 234 12.18 2.49 -19.16
N VAL A 235 11.80 1.49 -18.33
CA VAL A 235 11.46 0.14 -18.82
C VAL A 235 10.25 0.14 -19.75
N ALA A 236 9.17 0.82 -19.37
CA ALA A 236 7.96 0.93 -20.18
C ALA A 236 8.26 1.63 -21.51
N GLU A 237 8.97 2.75 -21.47
CA GLU A 237 9.40 3.49 -22.66
C GLU A 237 10.26 2.64 -23.60
N ALA A 238 11.14 1.81 -23.05
CA ALA A 238 12.02 0.94 -23.83
C ALA A 238 11.23 -0.20 -24.51
N ALA A 239 10.34 -0.86 -23.77
CA ALA A 239 9.51 -1.93 -24.30
C ALA A 239 8.60 -1.43 -25.44
N ASP A 240 8.00 -0.26 -25.24
CA ASP A 240 7.16 0.39 -26.25
C ASP A 240 7.92 0.73 -27.53
N LYS A 241 9.11 1.35 -27.41
CA LYS A 241 9.98 1.63 -28.56
C LYS A 241 10.39 0.39 -29.35
N MET A 242 10.39 -0.77 -28.69
CA MET A 242 10.68 -2.06 -29.31
C MET A 242 9.43 -2.77 -29.85
N GLY A 243 8.24 -2.21 -29.67
CA GLY A 243 6.97 -2.82 -30.07
C GLY A 243 6.60 -4.06 -29.26
N VAL A 244 7.01 -4.10 -27.98
CA VAL A 244 6.78 -5.23 -27.07
C VAL A 244 5.73 -4.84 -26.04
N ASP A 245 4.74 -5.72 -25.84
CA ASP A 245 3.69 -5.50 -24.85
C ASP A 245 4.29 -5.32 -23.44
N PHE A 246 3.75 -4.39 -22.66
CA PHE A 246 4.26 -4.13 -21.31
C PHE A 246 3.17 -3.83 -20.28
N ILE A 247 3.51 -4.11 -19.03
CA ILE A 247 2.70 -3.80 -17.85
C ILE A 247 3.50 -2.83 -16.99
N GLY A 248 2.99 -1.61 -16.84
CA GLY A 248 3.64 -0.57 -16.07
C GLY A 248 3.56 -0.81 -14.57
N TYR A 249 4.36 -0.04 -13.84
CA TYR A 249 4.49 -0.12 -12.40
C TYR A 249 4.62 1.28 -11.80
N ASN A 250 4.27 1.40 -10.51
CA ASN A 250 4.38 2.58 -9.65
C ASN A 250 3.33 3.68 -9.92
N SER A 251 3.07 4.02 -11.18
CA SER A 251 2.08 5.04 -11.55
C SER A 251 1.33 4.72 -12.85
N GLU A 252 0.19 5.35 -13.07
CA GLU A 252 -0.69 5.08 -14.22
C GLU A 252 -0.24 5.81 -15.50
N LEU A 253 0.04 5.06 -16.56
CA LEU A 253 0.44 5.55 -17.88
C LEU A 253 -0.78 5.64 -18.81
N LYS A 254 -1.71 6.56 -18.53
CA LYS A 254 -2.99 6.64 -19.26
C LYS A 254 -2.82 6.79 -20.77
N GLY A 255 -3.31 5.80 -21.53
CA GLY A 255 -3.38 5.85 -22.99
C GLY A 255 -2.01 5.96 -23.66
N TYR A 256 -0.98 5.40 -23.03
CA TYR A 256 0.41 5.58 -23.44
C TYR A 256 0.70 5.06 -24.84
N SER A 257 0.30 3.82 -25.14
CA SER A 257 0.49 3.21 -26.45
C SER A 257 -0.41 1.98 -26.66
N GLU A 258 -0.34 1.37 -27.85
CA GLU A 258 -1.04 0.11 -28.15
C GLU A 258 -0.43 -1.12 -27.44
N HIS A 259 0.84 -1.04 -27.05
CA HIS A 259 1.57 -2.09 -26.34
C HIS A 259 1.40 -2.02 -24.81
N HIS A 260 0.91 -0.88 -24.31
CA HIS A 260 0.57 -0.73 -22.90
C HIS A 260 -0.65 -1.58 -22.54
N LEU A 261 -0.50 -2.54 -21.62
CA LEU A 261 -1.59 -3.45 -21.23
C LEU A 261 -2.38 -2.94 -20.01
N THR A 262 -1.69 -2.44 -19.00
CA THR A 262 -2.20 -1.90 -17.72
C THR A 262 -1.00 -1.41 -16.88
N ASP A 263 -1.25 -0.89 -15.68
CA ASP A 263 -0.26 -0.51 -14.68
C ASP A 263 -0.62 -1.08 -13.31
N VAL A 264 0.35 -1.57 -12.56
CA VAL A 264 0.18 -1.86 -11.13
C VAL A 264 0.64 -0.64 -10.32
N TYR A 265 -0.22 -0.11 -9.46
CA TYR A 265 0.11 1.10 -8.71
C TYR A 265 -0.52 1.12 -7.31
N CYS A 266 -0.01 2.03 -6.49
CA CYS A 266 -0.53 2.31 -5.16
C CYS A 266 -1.34 3.61 -5.17
N HIS A 267 -2.59 3.56 -4.69
CA HIS A 267 -3.39 4.74 -4.42
C HIS A 267 -3.02 5.35 -3.07
N TRP A 268 -1.99 6.21 -3.04
CA TRP A 268 -1.55 6.83 -1.79
C TRP A 268 -2.63 7.62 -1.06
N GLY A 269 -3.54 8.29 -1.78
CA GLY A 269 -4.72 8.92 -1.15
C GLY A 269 -5.61 7.90 -0.42
N VAL A 270 -5.90 6.74 -1.03
CA VAL A 270 -6.66 5.65 -0.38
C VAL A 270 -5.88 5.06 0.79
N PHE A 271 -4.57 4.90 0.66
CA PHE A 271 -3.69 4.44 1.73
C PHE A 271 -3.80 5.32 2.97
N TYR A 272 -3.59 6.64 2.83
CA TYR A 272 -3.68 7.55 3.97
C TYR A 272 -5.10 7.67 4.51
N ARG A 273 -6.14 7.58 3.65
CA ARG A 273 -7.53 7.53 4.13
C ARG A 273 -7.80 6.34 5.02
N ASN A 274 -7.32 5.15 4.69
CA ASN A 274 -7.46 3.97 5.53
C ASN A 274 -6.78 4.16 6.90
N ILE A 275 -5.59 4.74 6.92
CA ILE A 275 -4.86 4.99 8.18
C ILE A 275 -5.56 6.05 9.03
N LEU A 276 -5.94 7.19 8.44
CA LEU A 276 -6.64 8.27 9.14
C LEU A 276 -8.01 7.81 9.63
N GLN A 277 -8.75 7.03 8.85
CA GLN A 277 -10.01 6.45 9.30
C GLN A 277 -9.81 5.51 10.50
N SER A 278 -8.77 4.69 10.49
CA SER A 278 -8.41 3.83 11.63
C SER A 278 -8.02 4.67 12.86
N TYR A 279 -7.27 5.75 12.66
CA TYR A 279 -6.88 6.70 13.70
C TYR A 279 -8.09 7.38 14.35
N LEU A 280 -8.99 7.97 13.55
CA LEU A 280 -10.18 8.67 14.03
C LEU A 280 -11.15 7.75 14.79
N LYS A 281 -11.17 6.46 14.44
CA LYS A 281 -11.95 5.43 15.16
C LYS A 281 -11.24 4.90 16.42
N GLY A 282 -10.02 5.36 16.71
CA GLY A 282 -9.20 4.90 17.84
C GLY A 282 -8.50 3.55 17.64
N GLY A 283 -8.68 2.90 16.49
CA GLY A 283 -8.20 1.54 16.23
C GLY A 283 -6.76 1.44 15.72
N LEU A 284 -6.09 2.56 15.45
CA LEU A 284 -4.72 2.54 14.92
C LEU A 284 -3.75 1.87 15.90
N ARG A 285 -3.86 2.17 17.21
CA ARG A 285 -2.99 1.62 18.26
C ARG A 285 -3.21 0.14 18.57
N ASP A 286 -4.32 -0.42 18.10
CA ASP A 286 -4.60 -1.86 18.26
C ASP A 286 -3.79 -2.69 17.25
N LYS A 287 -3.16 -2.03 16.27
CA LYS A 287 -2.36 -2.65 15.21
C LYS A 287 -0.89 -2.30 15.40
N GLN A 288 -0.06 -3.32 15.63
CA GLN A 288 1.40 -3.14 15.51
C GLN A 288 1.81 -3.04 14.03
N VAL A 289 1.16 -3.82 13.16
CA VAL A 289 1.38 -3.81 11.72
C VAL A 289 0.05 -3.69 10.99
N PHE A 290 -0.01 -2.84 9.98
CA PHE A 290 -1.19 -2.57 9.17
C PHE A 290 -0.86 -2.82 7.69
N PHE A 291 -1.21 -4.02 7.22
CA PHE A 291 -1.09 -4.38 5.81
C PHE A 291 -2.31 -3.89 5.03
N LEU A 292 -2.06 -3.21 3.92
CA LEU A 292 -3.09 -2.68 3.03
C LEU A 292 -2.87 -3.20 1.61
N GLY A 293 -3.94 -3.64 0.95
CA GLY A 293 -3.87 -4.31 -0.36
C GLY A 293 -5.02 -3.98 -1.29
N LEU A 294 -5.34 -4.93 -2.18
CA LEU A 294 -6.48 -4.87 -3.10
C LEU A 294 -7.82 -4.77 -2.37
N ASP A 295 -7.95 -5.46 -1.23
CA ASP A 295 -9.17 -5.50 -0.40
C ASP A 295 -9.53 -4.13 0.18
N ASN A 296 -8.54 -3.28 0.41
CA ASN A 296 -8.73 -1.91 0.90
C ASN A 296 -8.66 -0.85 -0.22
N GLY A 297 -8.52 -1.28 -1.48
CA GLY A 297 -8.39 -0.40 -2.64
C GLY A 297 -7.08 0.39 -2.70
N VAL A 298 -6.07 -0.03 -1.93
CA VAL A 298 -4.75 0.64 -1.88
C VAL A 298 -3.89 0.20 -3.05
N VAL A 299 -3.88 -1.09 -3.35
CA VAL A 299 -3.26 -1.63 -4.56
C VAL A 299 -4.33 -1.71 -5.63
N ALA A 300 -3.99 -1.35 -6.87
CA ALA A 300 -4.90 -1.47 -8.00
C ALA A 300 -4.14 -1.78 -9.28
N LEU A 301 -4.89 -2.29 -10.26
CA LEU A 301 -4.48 -2.28 -11.66
C LEU A 301 -5.23 -1.17 -12.38
N ALA A 302 -4.54 -0.44 -13.26
CA ALA A 302 -5.17 0.51 -14.14
C ALA A 302 -6.14 -0.21 -15.11
N PRO A 303 -7.10 0.50 -15.72
CA PRO A 303 -7.97 -0.11 -16.71
C PRO A 303 -7.18 -0.85 -17.80
N PHE A 304 -7.55 -2.09 -18.08
CA PHE A 304 -6.90 -2.87 -19.15
C PHE A 304 -7.14 -2.22 -20.51
N SER A 305 -6.09 -2.12 -21.32
CA SER A 305 -6.18 -1.58 -22.67
C SER A 305 -6.96 -2.50 -23.63
N ASN A 306 -7.20 -2.00 -24.84
CA ASN A 306 -7.84 -2.78 -25.91
C ASN A 306 -6.96 -3.92 -26.43
N ALA A 307 -5.66 -3.90 -26.14
CA ALA A 307 -4.77 -5.00 -26.49
C ALA A 307 -5.08 -6.26 -25.67
N VAL A 308 -5.67 -6.14 -24.48
CA VAL A 308 -6.04 -7.27 -23.62
C VAL A 308 -7.38 -7.89 -24.08
N PRO A 309 -7.43 -9.17 -24.47
CA PRO A 309 -8.69 -9.83 -24.85
C PRO A 309 -9.71 -9.85 -23.71
N GLU A 310 -11.00 -9.75 -24.03
CA GLU A 310 -12.08 -9.75 -23.02
C GLU A 310 -12.09 -11.02 -22.16
N GLU A 311 -11.78 -12.18 -22.73
CA GLU A 311 -11.64 -13.42 -21.95
C GLU A 311 -10.51 -13.33 -20.91
N ALA A 312 -9.40 -12.67 -21.25
CA ALA A 312 -8.29 -12.44 -20.32
C ALA A 312 -8.72 -11.46 -19.21
N LYS A 313 -9.39 -10.36 -19.56
CA LYS A 313 -9.94 -9.40 -18.57
C LYS A 313 -10.88 -10.08 -17.59
N ALA A 314 -11.76 -10.97 -18.06
CA ALA A 314 -12.67 -11.72 -17.21
C ALA A 314 -11.94 -12.65 -16.22
N LYS A 315 -10.92 -13.38 -16.69
CA LYS A 315 -10.09 -14.24 -15.82
C LYS A 315 -9.33 -13.43 -14.77
N LEU A 316 -8.78 -12.28 -15.14
CA LEU A 316 -8.03 -11.41 -14.24
C LEU A 316 -8.94 -10.78 -13.18
N LYS A 317 -10.15 -10.35 -13.57
CA LYS A 317 -11.15 -9.85 -12.63
C LYS A 317 -11.56 -10.91 -11.61
N LEU A 318 -11.80 -12.15 -12.05
CA LEU A 318 -12.09 -13.24 -11.11
C LEU A 318 -10.94 -13.46 -10.13
N LEU A 319 -9.71 -13.43 -10.60
CA LEU A 319 -8.53 -13.57 -9.75
C LEU A 319 -8.38 -12.42 -8.74
N GLU A 320 -8.68 -11.19 -9.16
CA GLU A 320 -8.70 -10.02 -8.26
C GLU A 320 -9.72 -10.21 -7.13
N GLU A 321 -10.93 -10.69 -7.45
CA GLU A 321 -11.98 -10.97 -6.46
C GLU A 321 -11.61 -12.16 -5.55
N GLU A 322 -10.95 -13.19 -6.07
CA GLU A 322 -10.40 -14.28 -5.25
C GLU A 322 -9.40 -13.74 -4.22
N ILE A 323 -8.48 -12.86 -4.62
CA ILE A 323 -7.49 -12.24 -3.70
C ILE A 323 -8.19 -11.36 -2.66
N LYS A 324 -9.14 -10.52 -3.07
CA LYS A 324 -9.94 -9.70 -2.14
C LYS A 324 -10.74 -10.55 -1.15
N SER A 325 -11.20 -11.73 -1.57
CA SER A 325 -11.94 -12.68 -0.73
C SER A 325 -11.06 -13.54 0.18
N GLY A 326 -9.73 -13.42 0.09
CA GLY A 326 -8.79 -14.08 1.00
C GLY A 326 -7.90 -15.14 0.36
N LEU A 327 -7.81 -15.23 -0.97
CA LEU A 327 -6.80 -16.08 -1.62
C LEU A 327 -5.40 -15.64 -1.20
N LEU A 328 -4.66 -16.56 -0.57
CA LEU A 328 -3.27 -16.37 -0.19
C LEU A 328 -2.36 -16.75 -1.36
N ILE A 329 -1.74 -15.75 -2.00
CA ILE A 329 -0.87 -15.94 -3.17
C ILE A 329 0.31 -16.87 -2.86
N PHE A 330 0.95 -16.67 -1.70
CA PHE A 330 2.07 -17.46 -1.23
C PHE A 330 1.59 -18.63 -0.37
N SER A 331 0.80 -19.51 -0.96
CA SER A 331 0.29 -20.71 -0.30
C SER A 331 0.43 -21.95 -1.17
N GLY A 332 0.32 -23.11 -0.53
CA GLY A 332 0.54 -24.40 -1.17
C GLY A 332 2.01 -24.68 -1.43
N GLU A 333 2.27 -25.69 -2.25
CA GLU A 333 3.62 -26.22 -2.45
C GLU A 333 4.46 -25.28 -3.32
N ILE A 334 5.40 -24.56 -2.70
CA ILE A 334 6.29 -23.60 -3.36
C ILE A 334 7.73 -24.04 -3.14
N TYR A 335 8.49 -24.12 -4.23
CA TYR A 335 9.93 -24.38 -4.22
C TYR A 335 10.67 -23.17 -4.75
N ASP A 336 11.90 -22.97 -4.29
CA ASP A 336 12.82 -22.02 -4.90
C ASP A 336 13.55 -22.62 -6.12
N VAL A 337 14.36 -21.79 -6.79
CA VAL A 337 15.20 -22.17 -7.94
C VAL A 337 16.27 -23.22 -7.61
N GLU A 338 16.63 -23.38 -6.34
CA GLU A 338 17.60 -24.39 -5.87
C GLU A 338 16.91 -25.74 -5.57
N GLY A 339 15.57 -25.79 -5.59
CA GLY A 339 14.78 -26.98 -5.31
C GLY A 339 14.44 -27.16 -3.83
N ASN A 340 14.70 -26.17 -2.97
CA ASN A 340 14.30 -26.22 -1.57
C ASN A 340 12.80 -25.91 -1.43
N LEU A 341 12.11 -26.64 -0.56
CA LEU A 341 10.71 -26.36 -0.22
C LEU A 341 10.65 -25.08 0.64
N ARG A 342 9.81 -24.13 0.24
CA ARG A 342 9.62 -22.83 0.90
C ARG A 342 8.22 -22.65 1.51
N CYS A 343 7.24 -23.38 1.01
CA CYS A 343 5.88 -23.43 1.55
C CYS A 343 5.29 -24.82 1.28
N GLY A 344 4.69 -25.46 2.29
CA GLY A 344 4.06 -26.77 2.15
C GLY A 344 2.65 -26.72 1.55
N ALA A 345 2.15 -27.87 1.08
CA ALA A 345 0.87 -27.99 0.37
C ALA A 345 -0.38 -27.48 1.12
N LYS A 346 -0.33 -27.39 2.46
CA LYS A 346 -1.41 -26.88 3.32
C LYS A 346 -0.99 -25.65 4.12
N GLU A 347 0.09 -25.01 3.71
CA GLU A 347 0.68 -23.87 4.40
C GLU A 347 0.52 -22.61 3.57
N SER A 348 0.76 -21.49 4.22
CA SER A 348 0.90 -20.17 3.60
C SER A 348 2.00 -19.41 4.29
N ILE A 349 2.74 -18.60 3.53
CA ILE A 349 3.74 -17.69 4.07
C ILE A 349 3.03 -16.44 4.60
N SER A 350 3.31 -16.09 5.86
CA SER A 350 2.72 -14.92 6.51
C SER A 350 3.22 -13.62 5.86
N ASP A 351 2.40 -12.55 5.89
CA ASP A 351 2.84 -11.23 5.40
C ASP A 351 4.15 -10.80 6.07
N GLU A 352 4.28 -10.97 7.39
CA GLU A 352 5.51 -10.62 8.12
C GLU A 352 6.73 -11.26 7.48
N SER A 353 6.73 -12.58 7.27
CA SER A 353 7.83 -13.29 6.61
C SER A 353 8.04 -12.87 5.16
N LEU A 354 6.98 -12.50 4.44
CA LEU A 354 7.13 -11.99 3.07
C LEU A 354 7.88 -10.65 3.03
N PHE A 355 7.63 -9.77 4.00
CA PHE A 355 8.24 -8.44 4.05
C PHE A 355 9.65 -8.43 4.70
N THR A 356 10.00 -9.45 5.50
CA THR A 356 11.30 -9.48 6.21
C THR A 356 12.26 -10.58 5.75
N ASP A 357 11.74 -11.75 5.39
CA ASP A 357 12.54 -12.98 5.28
C ASP A 357 12.66 -13.50 3.85
N MET A 358 11.88 -12.96 2.90
CA MET A 358 11.86 -13.44 1.52
C MET A 358 13.14 -13.08 0.78
N LYS A 359 14.09 -14.02 0.76
CA LYS A 359 15.42 -13.90 0.14
C LYS A 359 15.70 -14.96 -0.92
N TRP A 360 14.65 -15.60 -1.42
CA TRP A 360 14.72 -16.71 -2.36
C TRP A 360 13.82 -16.45 -3.56
N ILE A 361 14.21 -16.93 -4.73
CA ILE A 361 13.45 -16.80 -5.97
C ILE A 361 12.71 -18.10 -6.24
N VAL A 362 11.42 -18.01 -6.60
CA VAL A 362 10.56 -19.15 -6.88
C VAL A 362 11.01 -19.93 -8.13
N ARG A 363 10.88 -21.25 -8.07
CA ARG A 363 11.16 -22.15 -9.19
C ARG A 363 10.44 -21.72 -10.46
N GLY A 364 11.16 -21.73 -11.58
CA GLY A 364 10.65 -21.32 -12.90
C GLY A 364 10.96 -19.87 -13.26
N VAL A 365 11.66 -19.15 -12.40
CA VAL A 365 12.33 -17.89 -12.71
C VAL A 365 13.78 -18.19 -13.12
N GLU A 366 14.25 -17.50 -14.14
CA GLU A 366 15.66 -17.45 -14.51
C GLU A 366 16.20 -16.03 -14.34
N VAL A 367 17.43 -15.90 -13.87
CA VAL A 367 18.10 -14.61 -13.75
C VAL A 367 19.06 -14.46 -14.93
N LEU A 368 18.87 -13.41 -15.72
CA LEU A 368 19.74 -13.08 -16.84
C LEU A 368 21.08 -12.60 -16.28
N ALA A 369 22.15 -13.37 -16.54
CA ALA A 369 23.49 -13.10 -16.05
C ALA A 369 23.95 -11.66 -16.38
N HIS A 370 24.70 -10.98 -15.51
CA HIS A 370 25.16 -9.62 -15.80
C HIS A 370 26.05 -9.58 -17.07
N PRO A 371 26.06 -8.48 -17.83
CA PRO A 371 26.94 -8.35 -19.01
C PRO A 371 28.42 -8.62 -18.70
N ASN A 372 28.85 -8.36 -17.46
CA ASN A 372 30.23 -8.52 -17.00
C ASN A 372 30.53 -9.87 -16.33
N SER A 373 29.58 -10.82 -16.28
CA SER A 373 29.79 -12.13 -15.62
C SER A 373 30.43 -13.19 -16.52
N ILE A 374 30.92 -12.80 -17.71
CA ILE A 374 31.76 -13.63 -18.57
C ILE A 374 33.11 -12.90 -18.70
N GLN A 375 33.97 -13.06 -17.69
CA GLN A 375 35.41 -12.88 -17.78
C GLN A 375 36.11 -13.99 -17.01
#